data_AF-A0A2N2GQ12-F1
#
_entry.id   AF-A0A2N2GQ12-F1
#
_cell.length_a   1.000
_cell.length_b   1.000
_cell.length_c   1.000
_cell.angle_alpha   90.00
_cell.angle_beta   90.00
_cell.angle_gamma   90.00
#
_symmetry.space_group_name_H-M   'P 1'
#
loop_
_entity.id
_entity.type
_entity.pdbx_description
1 polymer ?
#
loop_
_entity_poly.entity_id
_entity_poly.type
_entity_poly.pdbx_seq_one_letter_code
_entity_poly.pdbx_strand_id
1 'polypeptide(L)'
;MRRNIIFYNIMFECIDESRVLLGEVKWSERPMDAPKLRTLARKLLAKGIPPIKGLREKDILHVLFVPDATGETPGEIDGVHVVTGEQVLSEMRGTAGRR
;
A
#
# COMPACT_ATOMS: atom_id res chain seq x y z
N MET A 1 -1.17 3.04 30.82
CA MET A 1 -0.56 2.95 29.47
C MET A 1 -1.63 3.23 28.43
N ARG A 2 -1.51 4.31 27.65
CA ARG A 2 -2.37 4.47 26.46
C ARG A 2 -1.86 3.49 25.41
N ARG A 3 -2.69 2.54 24.96
CA ARG A 3 -2.37 1.74 23.77
C ARG A 3 -2.34 2.71 22.59
N ASN A 4 -1.18 2.92 22.00
CA ASN A 4 -1.09 3.62 20.71
C ASN A 4 -1.73 2.71 19.66
N ILE A 5 -2.94 3.07 19.23
CA ILE A 5 -3.64 2.38 18.15
C ILE A 5 -3.12 2.98 16.83
N ILE A 6 -2.52 2.14 15.99
CA ILE A 6 -2.05 2.52 14.66
C ILE A 6 -3.16 2.16 13.67
N PHE A 7 -3.57 3.14 12.84
CA PHE A 7 -4.62 2.96 11.84
C PHE A 7 -4.05 2.89 10.41
N TYR A 8 -4.54 1.92 9.65
CA TYR A 8 -4.32 1.73 8.22
C TYR A 8 -5.67 1.86 7.48
N ASN A 9 -5.62 2.31 6.22
CA ASN A 9 -6.84 2.41 5.41
C ASN A 9 -7.23 1.03 4.86
N ILE A 10 -6.23 0.21 4.57
CA ILE A 10 -6.41 -1.14 4.04
C ILE A 10 -5.53 -2.08 4.88
N MET A 11 -6.14 -3.16 5.35
CA MET A 11 -5.45 -4.30 5.92
C MET A 11 -6.03 -5.53 5.25
N PHE A 12 -5.19 -6.30 4.56
CA PHE A 12 -5.62 -7.47 3.81
C PHE A 12 -4.65 -8.61 4.05
N GLU A 13 -5.17 -9.82 4.22
CA GLU A 13 -4.40 -11.02 4.41
C GLU A 13 -4.58 -11.93 3.19
N CYS A 14 -3.48 -12.43 2.65
CA CYS A 14 -3.51 -13.37 1.53
C CYS A 14 -4.16 -14.70 1.96
N ILE A 15 -4.76 -15.41 0.98
CA ILE A 15 -5.48 -16.68 1.22
C ILE A 15 -4.56 -17.76 1.80
N ASP A 16 -3.26 -17.69 1.51
CA ASP A 16 -2.25 -18.60 2.05
C ASP A 16 -1.74 -18.20 3.45
N GLU A 17 -2.31 -17.16 4.05
CA GLU A 17 -2.02 -16.61 5.39
C GLU A 17 -0.55 -16.19 5.63
N SER A 18 0.29 -16.28 4.60
CA SER A 18 1.74 -16.03 4.69
C SER A 18 2.09 -14.55 4.64
N ARG A 19 1.21 -13.76 3.99
CA ARG A 19 1.43 -12.34 3.68
C ARG A 19 0.28 -11.47 4.15
N VAL A 20 0.64 -10.32 4.70
CA VAL A 20 -0.30 -9.26 5.07
C VAL A 20 0.08 -7.96 4.39
N LEU A 21 -0.90 -7.36 3.73
CA LEU A 21 -0.82 -6.04 3.15
C LEU A 21 -1.25 -5.00 4.18
N LEU A 22 -0.38 -4.05 4.45
CA LEU A 22 -0.65 -2.84 5.23
C LEU A 22 -0.63 -1.63 4.29
N GLY A 23 -1.82 -1.13 3.99
CA GLY A 23 -2.05 -0.18 2.92
C GLY A 23 -2.50 1.20 3.39
N GLU A 24 -2.00 2.23 2.70
CA GLU A 24 -2.55 3.58 2.76
C GLU A 24 -3.02 4.07 1.40
N VAL A 25 -4.17 4.74 1.41
CA VAL A 25 -4.73 5.40 0.23
C VAL A 25 -4.49 6.90 0.38
N LYS A 26 -3.91 7.52 -0.65
CA LYS A 26 -3.70 8.97 -0.72
C LYS A 26 -4.34 9.54 -1.95
N TRP A 27 -5.46 10.23 -1.75
CA TRP A 27 -6.15 10.94 -2.81
C TRP A 27 -5.41 12.25 -3.17
N SER A 28 -5.39 12.58 -4.45
CA SER A 28 -4.86 13.84 -5.00
C SER A 28 -5.52 14.11 -6.34
N GLU A 29 -5.82 15.36 -6.62
CA GLU A 29 -6.31 15.80 -7.94
C GLU A 29 -5.20 15.88 -8.99
N ARG A 30 -3.94 16.01 -8.54
CA ARG A 30 -2.77 16.07 -9.41
C ARG A 30 -1.95 14.78 -9.30
N PRO A 31 -1.36 14.30 -10.40
CA PRO A 31 -0.44 13.16 -10.34
C PRO A 31 0.71 13.43 -9.39
N MET A 32 1.14 12.40 -8.65
CA MET A 32 2.22 12.51 -7.68
C MET A 32 3.59 12.27 -8.32
N ASP A 33 4.57 13.10 -7.99
CA ASP A 33 5.95 12.89 -8.40
C ASP A 33 6.72 11.95 -7.46
N ALA A 34 7.88 11.48 -7.91
CA ALA A 34 8.71 10.56 -7.13
C ALA A 34 9.13 11.12 -5.76
N PRO A 35 9.52 12.41 -5.60
CA PRO A 35 9.77 13.00 -4.30
C PRO A 35 8.58 12.94 -3.33
N LYS A 36 7.36 13.20 -3.85
CA LYS A 36 6.14 13.13 -3.06
C LYS A 36 5.82 11.68 -2.66
N LEU A 37 5.93 10.74 -3.60
CA LEU A 37 5.74 9.30 -3.33
C LEU A 37 6.72 8.82 -2.26
N ARG A 38 8.00 9.20 -2.35
CA ARG A 38 9.01 8.86 -1.35
C ARG A 38 8.67 9.41 0.04
N THR A 39 8.18 10.63 0.09
CA THR A 39 7.73 11.25 1.34
C THR A 39 6.57 10.48 1.97
N LEU A 40 5.62 10.02 1.16
CA LEU A 40 4.48 9.24 1.62
C LEU A 40 4.89 7.83 2.06
N ALA A 41 5.78 7.16 1.33
CA ALA A 41 6.33 5.85 1.69
C ALA A 41 7.01 5.90 3.06
N ARG A 42 7.87 6.90 3.30
CA ARG A 42 8.51 7.08 4.61
C ARG A 42 7.51 7.34 5.74
N LYS A 43 6.45 8.10 5.48
CA LYS A 43 5.37 8.32 6.46
C LYS A 43 4.61 7.03 6.77
N LEU A 44 4.36 6.21 5.76
CA LEU A 44 3.73 4.90 5.93
C LEU A 44 4.58 3.99 6.80
N LEU A 45 5.87 3.85 6.48
CA LEU A 45 6.81 3.04 7.26
C LEU A 45 6.96 3.55 8.70
N ALA A 46 6.96 4.87 8.91
CA ALA A 46 7.06 5.47 10.23
C ALA A 46 5.87 5.16 11.15
N LYS A 47 4.72 4.74 10.61
CA LYS A 47 3.59 4.25 11.43
C LYS A 47 3.94 2.96 12.16
N GLY A 48 4.80 2.13 11.57
CA GLY A 48 5.16 0.83 12.07
C GLY A 48 4.01 -0.18 12.02
N ILE A 49 4.27 -1.37 12.54
CA ILE A 49 3.35 -2.50 12.46
C ILE A 49 2.37 -2.47 13.64
N PRO A 50 1.04 -2.58 13.41
CA PRO A 50 0.05 -2.67 14.48
C PRO A 50 0.38 -3.79 15.48
N PRO A 51 0.11 -3.61 16.78
CA PRO A 51 0.40 -4.62 17.80
C PRO A 51 -0.66 -5.74 17.81
N ILE A 52 -0.88 -6.37 16.66
CA ILE A 52 -1.77 -7.53 16.48
C ILE A 52 -0.92 -8.80 16.62
N LYS A 53 -1.39 -9.75 17.45
CA LYS A 53 -0.67 -11.01 17.71
C LYS A 53 -0.46 -11.78 16.39
N GLY A 54 0.76 -12.29 16.16
CA GLY A 54 1.12 -13.05 14.96
C GLY A 54 1.37 -12.20 13.71
N LEU A 55 1.01 -10.90 13.69
CA LEU A 55 1.18 -10.07 12.50
C LEU A 55 2.66 -9.88 12.12
N ARG A 56 3.54 -9.72 13.11
CA ARG A 56 4.99 -9.52 12.88
C ARG A 56 5.72 -10.77 12.39
N GLU A 57 5.10 -11.93 12.50
CA GLU A 57 5.65 -13.21 12.05
C GLU A 57 5.34 -13.47 10.57
N LYS A 58 4.45 -12.65 9.98
CA LYS A 58 4.06 -12.72 8.57
C LYS A 58 4.94 -11.82 7.70
N ASP A 59 4.94 -12.11 6.41
CA ASP A 59 5.58 -11.26 5.40
C ASP A 59 4.69 -10.02 5.17
N ILE A 60 5.17 -8.85 5.61
CA ILE A 60 4.39 -7.61 5.61
C ILE A 60 4.73 -6.79 4.38
N LEU A 61 3.73 -6.61 3.52
CA LEU A 61 3.80 -5.75 2.35
C LEU A 61 3.23 -4.37 2.69
N HIS A 62 4.07 -3.34 2.66
CA HIS A 62 3.62 -1.96 2.78
C HIS A 62 3.22 -1.44 1.40
N VAL A 63 2.01 -0.90 1.28
CA VAL A 63 1.47 -0.49 -0.02
C VAL A 63 0.89 0.93 0.06
N LEU A 64 1.28 1.76 -0.90
CA LEU A 64 0.77 3.09 -1.09
C LEU A 64 -0.09 3.11 -2.36
N PHE A 65 -1.39 3.33 -2.17
CA PHE A 65 -2.34 3.51 -3.26
C PHE A 65 -2.47 5.00 -3.58
N VAL A 66 -2.24 5.35 -4.84
CA VAL A 66 -2.38 6.71 -5.36
C VAL A 66 -3.24 6.70 -6.63
N PRO A 67 -4.00 7.76 -6.92
CA PRO A 67 -4.75 7.83 -8.17
C PRO A 67 -3.84 7.75 -9.40
N ASP A 68 -2.80 8.58 -9.42
CA ASP A 68 -1.91 8.76 -10.56
C ASP A 68 -0.52 9.26 -10.11
N ALA A 69 0.50 9.02 -10.94
CA ALA A 69 1.86 9.45 -10.71
C ALA A 69 2.54 9.91 -12.01
N THR A 70 3.36 10.95 -11.90
CA THR A 70 4.03 11.54 -13.07
C THR A 70 5.19 10.66 -13.54
N GLY A 71 5.32 10.50 -14.86
CA GLY A 71 6.42 9.73 -15.46
C GLY A 71 6.23 8.23 -15.30
N GLU A 72 7.31 7.46 -15.44
CA GLU A 72 7.27 6.03 -15.14
C GLU A 72 7.13 5.85 -13.63
N THR A 73 5.97 5.35 -13.20
CA THR A 73 5.71 5.12 -11.79
C THR A 73 6.57 3.94 -11.33
N PRO A 74 7.46 4.12 -10.34
CA PRO A 74 8.22 3.00 -9.83
C PRO A 74 7.26 2.04 -9.14
N GLY A 75 7.33 0.74 -9.48
CA GLY A 75 6.50 -0.28 -8.80
C GLY A 75 6.76 -0.39 -7.29
N GLU A 76 7.89 0.15 -6.84
CA GLU A 76 8.28 0.21 -5.43
C GLU A 76 9.15 1.45 -5.15
N ILE A 77 8.98 2.06 -3.97
CA ILE A 77 9.84 3.14 -3.48
C ILE A 77 10.16 2.95 -2.00
N ASP A 78 11.45 2.93 -1.66
CA ASP A 78 11.94 2.75 -0.27
C ASP A 78 11.31 1.51 0.43
N GLY A 79 11.08 0.39 -0.26
CA GLY A 79 10.45 -0.82 0.34
C GLY A 79 8.93 -0.80 0.39
N VAL A 80 8.28 0.20 -0.23
CA VAL A 80 6.82 0.36 -0.28
C VAL A 80 6.34 0.20 -1.71
N HIS A 81 5.42 -0.73 -1.95
CA HIS A 81 4.80 -0.86 -3.27
C HIS A 81 3.93 0.36 -3.57
N VAL A 82 4.05 0.88 -4.78
CA VAL A 82 3.18 1.96 -5.26
C VAL A 82 2.19 1.36 -6.25
N VAL A 83 0.90 1.55 -5.97
CA VAL A 83 -0.18 1.05 -6.82
C VAL A 83 -1.02 2.23 -7.30
N THR A 84 -1.10 2.41 -8.62
CA THR A 84 -1.89 3.47 -9.26
C THR A 84 -3.34 3.03 -9.49
N GLY A 85 -4.23 4.00 -9.71
CA GLY A 85 -5.62 3.72 -10.10
C GLY A 85 -5.70 2.95 -11.41
N GLU A 86 -4.83 3.27 -12.38
CA GLU A 86 -4.76 2.55 -13.66
C GLU A 86 -4.45 1.06 -13.45
N GLN A 87 -3.47 0.73 -12.60
CA GLN A 87 -3.12 -0.65 -12.30
C GLN A 87 -4.29 -1.41 -11.66
N VAL A 88 -4.98 -0.80 -10.69
CA VAL A 88 -6.16 -1.41 -10.06
C VAL A 88 -7.26 -1.68 -11.11
N LEU A 89 -7.55 -0.69 -11.96
CA LEU A 89 -8.58 -0.83 -13.00
C LEU A 89 -8.19 -1.86 -14.05
N SER A 90 -6.91 -1.95 -14.41
CA SER A 90 -6.39 -2.95 -15.34
C SER A 90 -6.57 -4.37 -14.80
N GLU A 91 -6.21 -4.60 -13.54
CA GLU A 91 -6.38 -5.91 -12.87
C GLU A 91 -7.85 -6.31 -12.76
N MET A 92 -8.74 -5.36 -12.43
CA MET A 92 -10.19 -5.60 -12.39
C MET A 92 -10.76 -5.99 -13.76
N ARG A 93 -10.23 -5.41 -14.84
CA ARG A 93 -10.64 -5.76 -16.22
C ARG A 93 -10.06 -7.11 -16.65
N GLY A 94 -8.81 -7.40 -16.31
CA GLY A 94 -8.14 -8.66 -16.63
C GLY A 94 -8.78 -9.87 -15.93
N THR A 95 -9.29 -9.68 -14.71
CA THR A 95 -10.05 -10.71 -13.98
C THR A 95 -11.47 -10.92 -14.52
N ALA A 96 -12.09 -9.90 -15.11
CA ALA A 96 -13.41 -10.01 -15.75
C ALA A 96 -13.38 -10.83 -17.06
N GLY A 97 -12.24 -10.85 -17.77
CA GLY A 97 -12.06 -11.62 -19.02
C GLY A 97 -11.63 -13.09 -18.85
N ARG A 98 -11.40 -13.54 -17.60
CA ARG A 98 -10.98 -14.92 -17.27
C ARG A 98 -12.12 -15.77 -16.66
N ARG A 99 -13.38 -15.39 -16.86
CA ARG A 99 -14.56 -16.13 -16.41
C ARG A 99 -15.28 -16.79 -17.57
#